data_AF-F3AG54-F1
#
_entry.id   AF-F3AG54-F1
#
_cell.length_a   1.000
_cell.length_b   1.000
_cell.length_c   1.000
_cell.angle_alpha   90.00
_cell.angle_beta   90.00
_cell.angle_gamma   90.00
#
_symmetry.space_group_name_H-M   'P 1'
#
loop_
_entity.id
_entity.type
_entity.pdbx_description
1 polymer ?
#
loop_
_entity_poly.entity_id
_entity_poly.type
_entity_poly.pdbx_seq_one_letter_code
_entity_poly.pdbx_strand_id
1 'polypeptide(L)'
;MFRFPCRPSGFVAKDRLKLLLTSERLECSPQMMTMLQNDLIRAVNKYFAVHEQKVEIRYRKDTATVTAYIPLQTDIKNSSPGMLFQR
;
A
#
# COMPACT_ATOMS: atom_id res chain seq x y z
N MET A 1 -2.89 19.24 -44.47
CA MET A 1 -2.44 19.55 -43.09
C MET A 1 -3.44 18.90 -42.13
N PHE A 2 -3.13 17.71 -41.62
CA PHE A 2 -4.04 16.97 -40.73
C PHE A 2 -4.01 17.57 -39.33
N ARG A 3 -5.05 18.32 -38.95
CA ARG A 3 -5.26 18.77 -37.57
C ARG A 3 -5.82 17.60 -36.77
N PHE A 4 -4.99 17.00 -35.93
CA PHE A 4 -5.48 16.13 -34.86
C PHE A 4 -6.39 16.96 -33.95
N PRO A 5 -7.60 16.50 -33.59
CA PRO A 5 -8.38 17.15 -32.56
C PRO A 5 -7.64 16.97 -31.24
N CYS A 6 -6.77 17.93 -30.91
CA CYS A 6 -6.15 18.03 -29.61
C CYS A 6 -7.28 18.09 -28.60
N ARG A 7 -7.34 17.13 -27.67
CA ARG A 7 -8.23 17.22 -26.51
C ARG A 7 -8.06 18.62 -25.93
N PRO A 8 -9.15 19.35 -25.63
CA PRO A 8 -9.05 20.70 -25.13
C PRO A 8 -8.10 20.70 -23.92
N SER A 9 -7.09 21.57 -23.94
CA SER A 9 -6.04 21.63 -22.90
C SER A 9 -6.62 21.75 -21.49
N GLY A 10 -7.81 22.37 -21.37
CA GLY A 10 -8.58 22.43 -20.13
C GLY A 10 -9.03 21.07 -19.60
N PHE A 11 -9.35 20.09 -20.45
CA PHE A 11 -9.73 18.74 -20.00
C PHE A 11 -8.52 17.99 -19.43
N VAL A 12 -7.37 18.11 -20.09
CA VAL A 12 -6.09 17.52 -19.61
C VAL A 12 -5.66 18.16 -18.29
N ALA A 13 -5.77 19.49 -18.17
CA ALA A 13 -5.47 20.20 -16.94
C ALA A 13 -6.41 19.80 -15.79
N LYS A 14 -7.71 19.63 -16.08
CA LYS A 14 -8.71 19.19 -15.11
C LYS A 14 -8.45 17.77 -14.60
N ASP A 15 -8.08 16.84 -15.46
CA ASP A 15 -7.73 15.46 -15.06
C ASP A 15 -6.48 15.43 -14.18
N ARG A 16 -5.45 16.19 -14.55
CA ARG A 16 -4.22 16.31 -13.74
C ARG A 16 -4.49 16.92 -12.37
N LEU A 17 -5.32 17.97 -12.30
CA LEU A 17 -5.69 18.61 -11.04
C LEU A 17 -6.53 17.68 -10.16
N LYS A 18 -7.47 16.93 -10.74
CA LYS A 18 -8.28 15.94 -10.01
C LYS A 18 -7.41 14.85 -9.39
N LEU A 19 -6.42 14.36 -10.14
CA LEU A 19 -5.45 13.37 -9.63
C LEU A 19 -4.65 13.95 -8.46
N LEU A 20 -4.08 15.15 -8.63
CA LEU A 20 -3.31 15.87 -7.59
C LEU A 20 -4.11 16.07 -6.30
N LEU A 21 -5.34 16.58 -6.40
CA LEU A 21 -6.22 16.80 -5.26
C LEU A 21 -6.61 15.49 -4.56
N THR A 22 -6.73 14.40 -5.33
CA THR A 22 -7.04 13.07 -4.77
C THR A 22 -5.84 12.49 -4.03
N SER A 23 -4.62 12.69 -4.55
CA SER A 23 -3.37 12.31 -3.88
C SER A 23 -3.00 13.20 -2.69
N GLU A 24 -3.58 14.39 -2.58
CA GLU A 24 -3.36 15.29 -1.43
C GLU A 24 -4.33 14.97 -0.28
N ARG A 25 -5.58 14.63 -0.61
CA ARG A 25 -6.60 14.19 0.38
C ARG A 25 -6.45 12.76 0.85
N LEU A 26 -5.57 11.99 0.22
CA LEU A 26 -5.14 10.67 0.60
C LEU A 26 -3.63 10.80 0.74
N GLU A 27 -3.08 10.98 1.93
CA GLU A 27 -1.63 11.08 2.16
C GLU A 27 -0.87 9.76 1.83
N CYS A 28 -1.22 9.11 0.74
CA CYS A 28 -0.91 7.73 0.40
C CYS A 28 -0.76 7.66 -1.12
N SER A 29 0.29 8.31 -1.64
CA SER A 29 0.73 8.06 -3.02
C SER A 29 0.88 6.54 -3.23
N PRO A 30 0.47 5.98 -4.38
CA PRO A 30 0.64 4.54 -4.64
C PRO A 30 2.08 4.08 -4.44
N GLN A 31 3.06 4.94 -4.79
CA GLN A 31 4.47 4.69 -4.53
C GLN A 31 4.78 4.56 -3.03
N MET A 32 4.19 5.41 -2.20
CA MET A 32 4.37 5.38 -0.75
C MET A 32 3.70 4.16 -0.12
N MET A 33 2.54 3.74 -0.65
CA MET A 33 1.86 2.51 -0.22
C MET A 33 2.70 1.27 -0.54
N THR A 34 3.35 1.23 -1.70
CA THR A 34 4.29 0.16 -2.06
C THR A 34 5.51 0.14 -1.16
N MET A 35 6.08 1.31 -0.83
CA MET A 35 7.20 1.41 0.12
C MET A 35 6.79 0.88 1.51
N LEU A 36 5.63 1.32 2.02
CA LEU A 36 5.07 0.87 3.29
C LEU A 36 4.88 -0.65 3.32
N GLN A 37 4.37 -1.23 2.23
CA GLN A 37 4.19 -2.67 2.10
C GLN A 37 5.52 -3.42 2.24
N ASN A 38 6.54 -2.98 1.51
CA ASN A 38 7.86 -3.61 1.53
C ASN A 38 8.51 -3.53 2.92
N ASP A 39 8.37 -2.40 3.60
CA ASP A 39 8.91 -2.23 4.95
C ASP A 39 8.22 -3.12 5.97
N LEU A 40 6.89 -3.23 5.89
CA LEU A 40 6.09 -4.10 6.76
C LEU A 40 6.49 -5.57 6.56
N ILE A 41 6.62 -6.01 5.32
CA ILE A 41 7.06 -7.37 4.97
C ILE A 41 8.44 -7.64 5.55
N ARG A 42 9.41 -6.74 5.34
CA ARG A 42 10.77 -6.88 5.86
C ARG A 42 10.81 -6.96 7.38
N ALA A 43 10.00 -6.16 8.07
CA ALA A 43 9.92 -6.16 9.53
C ALA A 43 9.35 -7.47 10.08
N VAL A 44 8.28 -7.98 9.48
CA VAL A 44 7.66 -9.26 9.90
C VAL A 44 8.56 -10.45 9.55
N ASN A 45 9.25 -10.41 8.40
CA ASN A 45 10.14 -11.48 7.95
C ASN A 45 11.31 -11.75 8.91
N LYS A 46 11.67 -10.77 9.75
CA LYS A 46 12.67 -10.95 10.81
C LYS A 46 12.23 -11.94 11.91
N TYR A 47 10.92 -12.07 12.10
CA TYR A 47 10.33 -12.84 13.21
C TYR A 47 9.49 -14.03 12.75
N PHE A 48 8.89 -13.95 11.56
CA PHE A 48 8.02 -14.97 11.00
C PHE A 48 8.36 -15.20 9.53
N ALA A 49 8.41 -16.45 9.07
CA ALA A 49 8.54 -16.73 7.65
C ALA A 49 7.24 -16.33 6.92
N VAL A 50 7.32 -15.35 6.02
CA VAL A 50 6.15 -14.78 5.33
C VAL A 50 6.24 -15.03 3.83
N HIS A 51 5.12 -15.30 3.17
CA HIS A 51 5.05 -15.25 1.70
C HIS A 51 4.79 -13.82 1.23
N GLU A 52 5.84 -13.12 0.80
CA GLU A 52 5.79 -11.72 0.33
C GLU A 52 4.77 -11.50 -0.80
N GLN A 53 4.56 -12.50 -1.66
CA GLN A 53 3.66 -12.44 -2.82
C GLN A 53 2.16 -12.47 -2.46
N LYS A 54 1.81 -12.82 -1.21
CA LYS A 54 0.40 -12.98 -0.79
C LYS A 54 -0.03 -11.91 0.23
N VAL A 55 0.78 -10.88 0.45
CA VAL A 55 0.46 -9.79 1.38
C VAL A 55 -0.48 -8.80 0.71
N GLU A 56 -1.64 -8.57 1.31
CA GLU A 56 -2.65 -7.62 0.82
C GLU A 56 -2.79 -6.45 1.80
N ILE A 57 -2.71 -5.22 1.29
CA ILE A 57 -2.95 -4.01 2.07
C ILE A 57 -4.19 -3.31 1.53
N ARG A 58 -5.16 -3.10 2.41
CA ARG A 58 -6.42 -2.42 2.12
C ARG A 58 -6.48 -1.09 2.83
N TYR A 59 -6.70 -0.03 2.07
CA TYR A 59 -6.93 1.31 2.59
C TYR A 59 -8.42 1.64 2.55
N ARG A 60 -9.01 1.94 3.70
CA ARG A 60 -10.39 2.45 3.82
C ARG A 60 -10.33 3.95 4.07
N LYS A 61 -10.72 4.74 3.07
CA LYS A 61 -10.74 6.20 3.16
C LYS A 61 -11.83 6.70 4.11
N ASP A 62 -12.95 6.00 4.14
CA ASP A 62 -14.14 6.30 4.94
C ASP A 62 -13.84 6.32 6.44
N THR A 63 -12.97 5.42 6.90
CA THR A 63 -12.61 5.28 8.32
C THR A 63 -11.16 5.67 8.61
N ALA A 64 -10.40 6.11 7.59
CA ALA A 64 -8.95 6.33 7.67
C ALA A 64 -8.17 5.14 8.27
N THR A 65 -8.63 3.90 8.01
CA THR A 65 -8.00 2.69 8.54
C THR A 65 -7.21 1.97 7.45
N VAL A 66 -5.98 1.56 7.78
CA VAL A 66 -5.16 0.65 6.99
C VAL A 66 -5.29 -0.75 7.57
N THR A 67 -5.66 -1.72 6.75
CA THR A 67 -5.72 -3.14 7.13
C THR A 67 -4.72 -3.91 6.29
N ALA A 68 -3.81 -4.66 6.93
CA ALA A 68 -2.84 -5.50 6.25
C ALA A 68 -3.12 -6.98 6.57
N TYR A 69 -3.24 -7.80 5.53
CA TYR A 69 -3.37 -9.25 5.61
C TYR A 69 -2.04 -9.89 5.25
N ILE A 70 -1.39 -10.51 6.24
CA ILE A 70 -0.04 -11.05 6.12
C ILE A 70 -0.08 -12.56 6.42
N PRO A 71 -0.04 -13.43 5.39
CA PRO A 71 -0.09 -14.87 5.59
C PRO A 71 1.28 -15.43 6.01
N LEU A 72 1.28 -16.20 7.09
CA LEU A 72 2.47 -16.87 7.62
C LEU A 72 2.71 -18.22 6.91
N GLN A 73 3.97 -18.60 6.73
CA GLN A 73 4.39 -19.90 6.16
C GLN A 73 4.43 -21.03 7.18
N THR A 74 4.68 -20.71 8.44
CA THR A 74 4.90 -21.69 9.51
C THR A 74 4.02 -21.37 10.71
N ASP A 75 3.59 -22.42 11.41
CA ASP A 75 2.91 -22.33 12.70
C ASP A 75 3.77 -21.53 13.70
N ILE A 76 3.14 -20.69 14.53
CA ILE A 76 3.75 -19.75 15.50
C ILE A 76 4.64 -20.47 16.55
N LYS A 77 4.64 -21.80 16.55
CA LYS A 77 5.36 -22.68 17.46
C LYS A 77 6.88 -22.75 17.16
N ASN A 78 7.28 -22.40 15.93
CA ASN A 78 8.67 -22.46 15.49
C ASN A 78 9.36 -21.08 15.39
N SER A 79 8.65 -20.00 15.76
CA SER A 79 9.25 -18.67 15.83
C SER A 79 10.20 -18.54 17.02
N SER A 80 11.30 -17.80 16.82
CA SER A 80 12.43 -17.65 17.72
C SER A 80 12.04 -17.54 19.21
N PRO A 81 12.79 -18.16 20.14
CA PRO A 81 12.42 -18.32 21.56
C PRO A 81 12.43 -17.03 22.42
N GLY A 82 12.16 -15.86 21.85
CA GLY A 82 12.23 -14.56 22.52
C GLY A 82 10.93 -13.75 22.59
N MET A 83 9.83 -14.19 21.97
CA MET A 83 8.54 -13.46 22.04
C MET A 83 7.61 -14.09 23.07
N LEU A 84 7.91 -13.87 24.35
CA LEU A 84 6.93 -14.03 25.41
C LEU A 84 6.03 -12.79 25.40
N PHE A 85 4.83 -12.91 24.82
CA PHE A 85 3.80 -11.88 24.96
C PHE A 85 3.35 -11.88 26.42
N GLN A 86 3.93 -11.01 27.24
CA GLN A 86 3.51 -10.81 28.61
C GLN A 86 2.09 -10.22 28.57
N ARG A 87 1.15 -10.95 29.17
CA ARG A 87 -0.28 -10.60 29.26
C ARG A 87 -0.51 -9.30 30.03
#